data_AF-A0A7C5SMF6-F1
#
_entry.id   AF-A0A7C5SMF6-F1
#
_cell.length_a   1.000
_cell.length_b   1.000
_cell.length_c   1.000
_cell.angle_alpha   90.00
_cell.angle_beta   90.00
_cell.angle_gamma   90.00
#
_symmetry.space_group_name_H-M   'P 1'
#
loop_
_entity.id
_entity.type
_entity.pdbx_description
1 polymer ?
#
loop_
_entity_poly.entity_id
_entity_poly.type
_entity_poly.pdbx_seq_one_letter_code
_entity_poly.pdbx_strand_id
1 'polypeptide(L)'
;DYRFSENTIKSGFLFATKLWNIARFISSFPCPEDYSLRPIDEATLVLLNKLIVTVDKAYSDLDVYVPVSELYQFTWNYFASHYLELVKNRAYNFNNKYSELEQKGAWYTLHYVLRKVLIMLSPIMPFITDAIYRELYGRSVHSEKFPEPEDKYLKTSEELALEAQRVNHVIWKYKKSRGIKLSEPLREVLYLDAKFKPIADELVDLHRLEHLVFYDKEPPPEAVKLDEGIYTKPST
;
A
#
# COMPACT_ATOMS: atom_id res chain seq x y z
N ASP A 1 22.40 -9.29 -22.58
CA ASP A 1 21.79 -10.55 -23.06
C ASP A 1 20.69 -10.95 -22.09
N TYR A 2 19.46 -11.17 -22.59
CA TYR A 2 18.34 -11.60 -21.76
C TYR A 2 18.29 -13.12 -21.76
N ARG A 3 18.69 -13.74 -20.64
CA ARG A 3 18.65 -15.19 -20.51
C ARG A 3 17.22 -15.65 -20.24
N PHE A 4 16.78 -16.64 -21.01
CA PHE A 4 15.53 -17.35 -20.72
C PHE A 4 15.57 -17.92 -19.30
N SER A 5 14.46 -17.76 -18.57
CA SER A 5 14.31 -18.20 -17.19
C SER A 5 12.84 -18.57 -16.94
N GLU A 6 12.58 -19.84 -16.68
CA GLU A 6 11.24 -20.31 -16.29
C GLU A 6 10.76 -19.63 -15.01
N ASN A 7 11.68 -19.32 -14.09
CA ASN A 7 11.36 -18.58 -12.87
C ASN A 7 10.83 -17.18 -13.19
N THR A 8 11.36 -16.52 -14.22
CA THR A 8 10.87 -15.19 -14.64
C THR A 8 9.46 -15.27 -15.21
N ILE A 9 9.17 -16.29 -16.02
CA ILE A 9 7.83 -16.55 -16.56
C ILE A 9 6.83 -16.81 -15.42
N LYS A 10 7.23 -17.66 -14.46
CA LYS A 10 6.43 -17.97 -13.28
C LYS A 10 6.13 -16.72 -12.45
N SER A 11 7.12 -15.86 -12.22
CA SER A 11 6.92 -14.58 -11.53
C SER A 11 5.93 -13.68 -12.25
N GLY A 12 6.00 -13.59 -13.59
CA GLY A 12 5.04 -12.84 -14.40
C GLY A 12 3.60 -13.37 -14.27
N PHE A 13 3.42 -14.70 -14.31
CA PHE A 13 2.11 -15.33 -14.11
C PHE A 13 1.53 -15.07 -12.71
N LEU A 14 2.36 -15.18 -11.68
CA LEU A 14 1.97 -14.86 -10.31
C LEU A 14 1.59 -13.39 -10.16
N PHE A 15 2.29 -12.48 -10.85
CA PHE A 15 1.96 -11.05 -10.84
C PHE A 15 0.61 -10.76 -11.50
N ALA A 16 0.34 -11.38 -12.64
CA ALA A 16 -0.98 -11.32 -13.29
C ALA A 16 -2.10 -11.80 -12.34
N THR A 17 -1.87 -12.93 -11.66
CA THR A 17 -2.82 -13.45 -10.66
C THR A 17 -3.02 -12.49 -9.49
N LYS A 18 -1.94 -11.85 -9.02
CA LYS A 18 -1.99 -10.86 -7.94
C LYS A 18 -2.78 -9.61 -8.36
N LEU A 19 -2.59 -9.10 -9.57
CA LEU A 19 -3.37 -7.99 -10.14
C LEU A 19 -4.87 -8.31 -10.17
N TRP A 20 -5.24 -9.50 -10.64
CA TRP A 20 -6.63 -9.95 -10.65
C TRP A 20 -7.24 -9.99 -9.25
N ASN A 21 -6.51 -10.53 -8.27
CA ASN A 21 -6.97 -10.60 -6.88
C ASN A 21 -7.14 -9.22 -6.23
N ILE A 22 -6.22 -8.29 -6.53
CA ILE A 22 -6.33 -6.89 -6.09
C ILE A 22 -7.59 -6.26 -6.69
N ALA A 23 -7.80 -6.41 -8.00
CA ALA A 23 -8.97 -5.87 -8.68
C ALA A 23 -10.29 -6.43 -8.12
N ARG A 24 -10.35 -7.75 -7.87
CA ARG A 24 -11.51 -8.41 -7.26
C ARG A 24 -11.81 -7.92 -5.85
N PHE A 25 -10.77 -7.61 -5.07
CA PHE A 25 -10.95 -6.98 -3.77
C PHE A 25 -11.53 -5.58 -3.92
N ILE A 26 -10.95 -4.77 -4.81
CA ILE A 26 -11.36 -3.38 -5.02
C ILE A 26 -12.77 -3.28 -5.61
N SER A 27 -13.20 -4.22 -6.45
CA SER A 27 -14.56 -4.24 -7.02
C SER A 27 -15.67 -4.46 -5.98
N SER A 28 -15.32 -4.80 -4.74
CA SER A 28 -16.26 -4.88 -3.63
C SER A 28 -16.67 -3.50 -3.08
N PHE A 29 -16.04 -2.43 -3.54
CA PHE A 29 -16.26 -1.06 -3.07
C PHE A 29 -16.73 -0.16 -4.21
N PRO A 30 -17.55 0.87 -3.93
CA PRO A 30 -17.96 1.83 -4.93
C PRO A 30 -16.80 2.80 -5.27
N CYS A 31 -16.93 3.51 -6.38
CA CYS A 31 -16.05 4.63 -6.73
C CYS A 31 -16.72 5.95 -6.29
N PRO A 32 -16.34 6.52 -5.13
CA PRO A 32 -17.01 7.72 -4.62
C PRO A 32 -16.55 8.99 -5.35
N GLU A 33 -17.43 10.00 -5.38
CA GLU A 33 -17.11 11.35 -5.84
C GLU A 33 -16.69 12.26 -4.68
N ASP A 34 -17.33 12.09 -3.52
CA ASP A 34 -17.02 12.78 -2.27
C ASP A 34 -16.19 11.89 -1.33
N TYR A 35 -15.12 12.41 -0.76
CA TYR A 35 -14.26 11.66 0.14
C TYR A 35 -13.40 12.58 1.00
N SER A 36 -12.88 12.02 2.10
CA SER A 36 -11.83 12.64 2.92
C SER A 36 -10.65 11.69 3.00
N LEU A 37 -9.49 12.13 2.49
CA LEU A 37 -8.25 11.34 2.55
C LEU A 37 -7.67 11.39 3.96
N ARG A 38 -7.20 10.24 4.44
CA ARG A 38 -6.37 10.16 5.65
C ARG A 38 -4.88 10.22 5.28
N PRO A 39 -3.97 10.50 6.22
CA PRO A 39 -2.54 10.65 5.92
C PRO A 39 -1.91 9.48 5.15
N ILE A 40 -2.33 8.24 5.44
CA ILE A 40 -1.83 7.05 4.71
C ILE A 40 -2.27 7.02 3.24
N ASP A 41 -3.44 7.59 2.93
CA ASP A 41 -3.97 7.68 1.57
C ASP A 41 -3.16 8.67 0.76
N GLU A 42 -2.96 9.87 1.32
CA GLU A 42 -2.13 10.89 0.71
C GLU A 42 -0.70 10.39 0.51
N ALA A 43 -0.10 9.72 1.51
CA ALA A 43 1.23 9.14 1.41
C ALA A 43 1.34 8.09 0.30
N THR A 44 0.29 7.27 0.11
CA THR A 44 0.22 6.31 -1.00
C THR A 44 0.14 7.00 -2.35
N LEU A 45 -0.63 8.10 -2.46
CA LEU A 45 -0.71 8.91 -3.66
C LEU A 45 0.62 9.62 -3.97
N VAL A 46 1.40 10.01 -2.95
CA VAL A 46 2.77 10.52 -3.14
C VAL A 46 3.64 9.49 -3.85
N LEU A 47 3.69 8.26 -3.34
CA LEU A 47 4.48 7.20 -3.98
C LEU A 47 4.00 6.89 -5.40
N LEU A 48 2.69 6.84 -5.63
CA LEU A 48 2.13 6.62 -6.96
C LEU A 48 2.55 7.72 -7.95
N ASN A 49 2.53 8.98 -7.54
CA ASN A 49 2.88 10.10 -8.43
C ASN A 49 4.37 10.12 -8.77
N LYS A 50 5.23 9.76 -7.82
CA LYS A 50 6.66 9.56 -8.10
C LYS A 50 6.90 8.38 -9.03
N LEU A 51 6.16 7.28 -8.84
CA LEU A 51 6.20 6.13 -9.75
C LEU A 51 5.78 6.52 -11.18
N ILE A 52 4.73 7.32 -11.33
CA ILE A 52 4.28 7.82 -12.64
C ILE A 52 5.44 8.53 -13.37
N VAL A 53 6.16 9.44 -12.69
CA VAL A 53 7.32 10.13 -13.27
C VAL A 53 8.41 9.15 -13.70
N THR A 54 8.74 8.17 -12.85
CA THR A 54 9.77 7.17 -13.16
C THR A 54 9.41 6.32 -14.36
N VAL A 55 8.16 5.85 -14.43
CA VAL A 55 7.68 4.97 -15.51
C VAL A 55 7.53 5.74 -16.83
N ASP A 56 7.02 6.97 -16.80
CA ASP A 56 6.89 7.83 -17.99
C ASP A 56 8.26 8.10 -18.63
N LYS A 57 9.24 8.46 -17.81
CA LYS A 57 10.62 8.68 -18.26
C LYS A 57 11.21 7.42 -18.89
N ALA A 58 11.06 6.28 -18.23
CA ALA A 58 11.62 5.03 -18.73
C ALA A 58 10.98 4.60 -20.07
N TYR A 59 9.66 4.76 -20.22
CA TYR A 59 9.02 4.53 -21.51
C TYR A 59 9.50 5.50 -22.60
N SER A 60 9.72 6.77 -22.26
CA SER A 60 10.30 7.76 -23.18
C SER A 60 11.72 7.39 -23.62
N ASP A 61 12.48 6.76 -22.74
CA ASP A 61 13.84 6.26 -22.99
C ASP A 61 13.85 4.86 -23.65
N LEU A 62 12.68 4.30 -23.98
CA LEU A 62 12.49 2.93 -24.49
C LEU A 62 13.04 1.84 -23.54
N ASP A 63 13.16 2.14 -22.25
CA ASP A 63 13.51 1.21 -21.21
C ASP A 63 12.24 0.54 -20.65
N VAL A 64 12.02 -0.71 -21.04
CA VAL A 64 10.90 -1.53 -20.55
C VAL A 64 11.21 -2.26 -19.23
N TYR A 65 12.49 -2.33 -18.83
CA TYR A 65 12.89 -3.03 -17.61
C TYR A 65 12.47 -2.23 -16.36
N VAL A 66 12.72 -0.91 -16.37
CA VAL A 66 12.35 -0.04 -15.24
C VAL A 66 10.83 -0.08 -14.97
N PRO A 67 9.93 0.11 -15.95
CA PRO A 67 8.50 0.00 -15.72
C PRO A 67 8.07 -1.37 -15.16
N VAL A 68 8.60 -2.47 -15.69
CA VAL A 68 8.29 -3.82 -15.19
C VAL A 68 8.70 -3.96 -13.72
N SER A 69 9.93 -3.56 -13.38
CA SER A 69 10.46 -3.66 -12.03
C SER A 69 9.70 -2.76 -11.05
N GLU A 70 9.58 -1.47 -11.36
CA GLU A 70 8.99 -0.48 -10.46
C GLU A 70 7.49 -0.70 -10.24
N LEU A 71 6.74 -1.03 -11.30
CA LEU A 71 5.30 -1.37 -11.17
C LEU A 71 5.11 -2.66 -10.38
N TYR A 72 5.98 -3.66 -10.54
CA TYR A 72 5.95 -4.87 -9.72
C TYR A 72 6.21 -4.55 -8.24
N GLN A 73 7.30 -3.81 -7.95
CA GLN A 73 7.66 -3.45 -6.57
C GLN A 73 6.55 -2.65 -5.90
N PHE A 74 6.05 -1.61 -6.55
CA PHE A 74 4.98 -0.79 -6.01
C PHE A 74 3.69 -1.60 -5.84
N THR A 75 3.23 -2.32 -6.86
CA THR A 75 1.93 -3.00 -6.82
C THR A 75 1.94 -4.17 -5.85
N TRP A 76 2.98 -5.01 -5.89
CA TRP A 76 3.07 -6.20 -5.06
C TRP A 76 3.55 -5.87 -3.65
N ASN A 77 4.73 -5.25 -3.55
CA ASN A 77 5.45 -5.15 -2.29
C ASN A 77 5.00 -3.96 -1.44
N TYR A 78 4.50 -2.89 -2.04
CA TYR A 78 3.94 -1.76 -1.29
C TYR A 78 2.40 -1.83 -1.22
N PHE A 79 1.72 -1.66 -2.35
CA PHE A 79 0.27 -1.46 -2.39
C PHE A 79 -0.48 -2.68 -1.84
N ALA A 80 -0.23 -3.87 -2.41
CA ALA A 80 -0.97 -5.05 -2.01
C ALA A 80 -0.51 -5.69 -0.70
N SER A 81 0.77 -5.54 -0.35
CA SER A 81 1.31 -6.13 0.88
C SER A 81 1.19 -5.23 2.10
N HIS A 82 1.00 -3.91 1.92
CA HIS A 82 0.88 -2.98 3.05
C HIS A 82 -0.37 -2.12 2.97
N TYR A 83 -0.53 -1.30 1.93
CA TYR A 83 -1.64 -0.34 1.87
C TYR A 83 -3.01 -1.02 1.94
N LEU A 84 -3.25 -2.06 1.13
CA LEU A 84 -4.51 -2.82 1.16
C LEU A 84 -4.84 -3.36 2.55
N GLU A 85 -3.84 -3.88 3.26
CA GLU A 85 -4.02 -4.44 4.60
C GLU A 85 -4.29 -3.34 5.63
N LEU A 86 -3.59 -2.20 5.55
CA LEU A 86 -3.78 -1.04 6.43
C LEU A 86 -5.19 -0.45 6.31
N VAL A 87 -5.74 -0.33 5.09
CA VAL A 87 -7.04 0.31 4.88
C VAL A 87 -8.22 -0.65 4.91
N LYS A 88 -7.99 -1.97 5.00
CA LYS A 88 -9.05 -2.98 4.90
C LYS A 88 -10.16 -2.78 5.94
N ASN A 89 -9.79 -2.51 7.20
CA ASN A 89 -10.77 -2.26 8.26
C ASN A 89 -11.60 -1.01 7.94
N ARG A 90 -10.93 0.09 7.55
CA ARG A 90 -11.59 1.34 7.15
C ARG A 90 -12.49 1.18 5.93
N ALA A 91 -12.08 0.41 4.93
CA ALA A 91 -12.84 0.17 3.71
C ALA A 91 -14.15 -0.60 3.96
N TYR A 92 -14.15 -1.58 4.86
CA TYR A 92 -15.38 -2.28 5.28
C TYR A 92 -16.13 -1.57 6.42
N ASN A 93 -15.44 -0.71 7.16
CA ASN A 93 -15.91 0.01 8.34
C ASN A 93 -16.61 -0.90 9.37
N PHE A 94 -16.02 -2.07 9.68
CA PHE A 94 -16.64 -3.15 10.46
C PHE A 94 -17.22 -2.72 11.83
N ASN A 95 -16.68 -1.65 12.42
CA ASN A 95 -17.07 -1.17 13.75
C ASN A 95 -17.71 0.24 13.72
N ASN A 96 -18.02 0.79 12.54
CA ASN A 96 -18.42 2.19 12.36
C ASN A 96 -17.45 3.18 13.05
N LYS A 97 -16.16 2.81 13.11
CA LYS A 97 -15.09 3.61 13.74
C LYS A 97 -14.78 4.85 12.91
N TYR A 98 -14.89 4.73 11.59
CA TYR A 98 -14.55 5.79 10.64
C TYR A 98 -15.81 6.48 10.15
N SER A 99 -15.69 7.78 9.87
CA SER A 99 -16.75 8.52 9.18
C SER A 99 -16.95 7.99 7.77
N GLU A 100 -18.14 8.22 7.20
CA GLU A 100 -18.45 7.84 5.82
C GLU A 100 -17.44 8.44 4.83
N LEU A 101 -17.04 9.70 5.02
CA LEU A 101 -16.07 10.37 4.15
C LEU A 101 -14.67 9.73 4.23
N GLU A 102 -14.21 9.30 5.40
CA GLU A 102 -12.93 8.60 5.55
C GLU A 102 -12.95 7.19 4.95
N GLN A 103 -14.09 6.50 5.05
CA GLN A 103 -14.31 5.22 4.37
C GLN A 103 -14.24 5.42 2.84
N LYS A 104 -14.95 6.42 2.31
CA LYS A 104 -14.88 6.81 0.90
C LYS A 104 -13.45 7.23 0.49
N GLY A 105 -12.66 7.82 1.39
CA GLY A 105 -11.24 8.12 1.16
C GLY A 105 -10.39 6.88 0.86
N ALA A 106 -10.65 5.78 1.57
CA ALA A 106 -10.03 4.48 1.26
C ALA A 106 -10.45 3.99 -0.13
N TRP A 107 -11.75 3.98 -0.43
CA TRP A 107 -12.28 3.50 -1.70
C TRP A 107 -11.75 4.30 -2.89
N TYR A 108 -11.75 5.63 -2.78
CA TYR A 108 -11.19 6.52 -3.79
C TYR A 108 -9.73 6.15 -4.07
N THR A 109 -8.91 6.03 -3.03
CA THR A 109 -7.47 5.78 -3.18
C THR A 109 -7.22 4.39 -3.77
N LEU A 110 -7.97 3.38 -3.35
CA LEU A 110 -7.92 2.03 -3.92
C LEU A 110 -8.17 2.04 -5.44
N HIS A 111 -9.27 2.65 -5.87
CA HIS A 111 -9.61 2.76 -7.29
C HIS A 111 -8.64 3.65 -8.07
N TYR A 112 -8.21 4.76 -7.47
CA TYR A 112 -7.26 5.68 -8.10
C TYR A 112 -5.94 4.99 -8.39
N VAL A 113 -5.35 4.32 -7.38
CA VAL A 113 -4.10 3.58 -7.54
C VAL A 113 -4.26 2.45 -8.57
N LEU A 114 -5.31 1.64 -8.47
CA LEU A 114 -5.54 0.54 -9.40
C LEU A 114 -5.65 1.03 -10.85
N ARG A 115 -6.44 2.07 -11.13
CA ARG A 115 -6.56 2.64 -12.49
C ARG A 115 -5.20 3.03 -13.07
N LYS A 116 -4.40 3.77 -12.30
CA LYS A 116 -3.11 4.30 -12.76
C LYS A 116 -2.11 3.18 -12.99
N VAL A 117 -2.06 2.18 -12.09
CA VAL A 117 -1.25 0.97 -12.27
C VAL A 117 -1.64 0.20 -13.53
N LEU A 118 -2.94 -0.02 -13.78
CA LEU A 118 -3.40 -0.74 -14.97
C LEU A 118 -3.05 0.00 -16.27
N ILE A 119 -3.17 1.34 -16.28
CA ILE A 119 -2.78 2.16 -17.44
C ILE A 119 -1.28 2.03 -17.68
N MET A 120 -0.45 2.23 -16.66
CA MET A 120 1.01 2.14 -16.78
C MET A 120 1.51 0.73 -17.15
N LEU A 121 0.80 -0.32 -16.73
CA LEU A 121 1.10 -1.71 -17.09
C LEU A 121 0.58 -2.12 -18.47
N SER A 122 -0.38 -1.39 -19.05
CA SER A 122 -1.03 -1.79 -20.30
C SER A 122 -0.10 -2.00 -21.50
N PRO A 123 1.03 -1.26 -21.66
CA PRO A 123 2.00 -1.54 -22.72
C PRO A 123 2.73 -2.89 -22.55
N ILE A 124 2.80 -3.42 -21.32
CA ILE A 124 3.53 -4.66 -20.98
C ILE A 124 2.56 -5.84 -20.87
N MET A 125 1.39 -5.64 -20.28
CA MET A 125 0.41 -6.68 -19.94
C MET A 125 -0.99 -6.38 -20.52
N PRO A 126 -1.12 -6.15 -21.84
CA PRO A 126 -2.28 -5.49 -22.44
C PRO A 126 -3.62 -6.21 -22.25
N PHE A 127 -3.62 -7.54 -22.19
CA PHE A 127 -4.86 -8.32 -22.12
C PHE A 127 -5.48 -8.32 -20.73
N ILE A 128 -4.68 -8.59 -19.69
CA ILE A 128 -5.21 -8.66 -18.32
C ILE A 128 -5.55 -7.26 -17.79
N THR A 129 -4.76 -6.24 -18.13
CA THR A 129 -5.07 -4.87 -17.72
C THR A 129 -6.36 -4.40 -18.36
N ASP A 130 -6.59 -4.69 -19.64
CA ASP A 130 -7.83 -4.34 -20.33
C ASP A 130 -9.05 -5.11 -19.80
N ALA A 131 -8.89 -6.42 -19.52
CA ALA A 131 -9.96 -7.23 -18.95
C ALA A 131 -10.41 -6.67 -17.59
N ILE A 132 -9.47 -6.38 -16.69
CA ILE A 132 -9.75 -5.78 -15.39
C ILE A 132 -10.39 -4.40 -15.56
N TYR A 133 -9.83 -3.55 -16.42
CA TYR A 133 -10.30 -2.17 -16.58
C TYR A 133 -11.73 -2.12 -17.14
N ARG A 134 -12.06 -2.98 -18.11
CA ARG A 134 -13.43 -3.11 -18.64
C ARG A 134 -14.41 -3.58 -17.59
N GLU A 135 -14.03 -4.57 -16.79
CA GLU A 135 -14.89 -5.12 -15.75
C GLU A 135 -15.23 -4.06 -14.69
N LEU A 136 -14.24 -3.27 -14.24
CA LEU A 136 -14.44 -2.29 -13.17
C LEU A 136 -14.96 -0.93 -13.67
N TYR A 137 -14.60 -0.52 -14.89
CA TYR A 137 -14.80 0.86 -15.35
C TYR A 137 -15.53 0.96 -16.70
N GLY A 138 -15.95 -0.16 -17.29
CA GLY A 138 -16.84 -0.20 -18.45
C GLY A 138 -16.20 0.22 -19.79
N ARG A 139 -14.88 0.42 -19.84
CA ARG A 139 -14.16 0.84 -21.05
C ARG A 139 -12.78 0.20 -21.16
N SER A 140 -12.14 0.35 -22.31
CA SER A 140 -10.82 -0.22 -22.55
C SER A 140 -9.72 0.63 -21.88
N VAL A 141 -8.75 -0.03 -21.22
CA VAL A 141 -7.57 0.69 -20.70
C VAL A 141 -6.76 1.35 -21.83
N HIS A 142 -6.79 0.77 -23.03
CA HIS A 142 -6.08 1.27 -24.20
C HIS A 142 -6.67 2.56 -24.77
N SER A 143 -7.82 2.99 -24.27
CA SER A 143 -8.43 4.30 -24.59
C SER A 143 -8.01 5.41 -23.62
N GLU A 144 -7.30 5.07 -22.56
CA GLU A 144 -6.81 6.04 -21.57
C GLU A 144 -5.54 6.74 -22.06
N LYS A 145 -5.37 7.99 -21.62
CA LYS A 145 -4.07 8.66 -21.68
C LYS A 145 -3.15 8.12 -20.59
N PHE A 146 -1.86 8.13 -20.87
CA PHE A 146 -0.86 7.90 -19.84
C PHE A 146 -1.07 8.89 -18.68
N PRO A 147 -0.97 8.46 -17.41
CA PRO A 147 -1.26 9.34 -16.30
C PRO A 147 -0.23 10.45 -16.16
N GLU A 148 -0.72 11.66 -15.88
CA GLU A 148 0.13 12.80 -15.49
C GLU A 148 0.23 12.87 -13.95
N PRO A 149 1.41 13.17 -13.39
CA PRO A 149 1.56 13.35 -11.97
C PRO A 149 0.97 14.69 -11.50
N GLU A 150 0.44 14.74 -10.29
CA GLU A 150 -0.06 15.97 -9.67
C GLU A 150 1.06 16.67 -8.86
N ASP A 151 1.33 17.94 -9.17
CA ASP A 151 2.38 18.76 -8.56
C ASP A 151 2.40 18.74 -7.03
N LYS A 152 1.22 18.72 -6.41
CA LYS A 152 1.09 18.73 -4.95
C LYS A 152 1.80 17.52 -4.33
N TYR A 153 1.68 16.35 -4.93
CA TYR A 153 2.27 15.10 -4.43
C TYR A 153 3.77 15.01 -4.70
N LEU A 154 4.25 15.60 -5.80
CA LEU A 154 5.69 15.64 -6.12
C LEU A 154 6.49 16.49 -5.12
N LYS A 155 5.84 17.48 -4.48
CA LYS A 155 6.43 18.36 -3.47
C LYS A 155 6.29 17.80 -2.04
N THR A 156 5.55 16.72 -1.85
CA THR A 156 5.34 16.09 -0.55
C THR A 156 6.38 15.00 -0.30
N SER A 157 6.81 14.87 0.96
CA SER A 157 7.72 13.79 1.38
C SER A 157 7.05 12.42 1.26
N GLU A 158 7.83 11.42 0.83
CA GLU A 158 7.40 10.02 0.82
C GLU A 158 7.63 9.29 2.14
N GLU A 159 8.23 9.98 3.12
CA GLU A 159 8.67 9.40 4.39
C GLU A 159 7.55 8.65 5.11
N LEU A 160 6.34 9.23 5.18
CA LEU A 160 5.23 8.57 5.88
C LEU A 160 4.85 7.23 5.23
N ALA A 161 4.90 7.13 3.91
CA ALA A 161 4.59 5.90 3.19
C ALA A 161 5.65 4.82 3.46
N LEU A 162 6.93 5.20 3.42
CA LEU A 162 8.05 4.30 3.68
C LEU A 162 8.06 3.84 5.15
N GLU A 163 7.82 4.75 6.08
CA GLU A 163 7.74 4.46 7.51
C GLU A 163 6.52 3.58 7.83
N ALA A 164 5.37 3.79 7.19
CA ALA A 164 4.19 2.93 7.33
C ALA A 164 4.49 1.48 6.88
N GLN A 165 5.20 1.32 5.75
CA GLN A 165 5.66 0.01 5.30
C GLN A 165 6.64 -0.61 6.30
N ARG A 166 7.62 0.17 6.80
CA ARG A 166 8.64 -0.29 7.74
C ARG A 166 8.03 -0.78 9.05
N VAL A 167 7.20 0.03 9.70
CA VAL A 167 6.58 -0.34 10.99
C VAL A 167 5.69 -1.56 10.86
N ASN A 168 4.93 -1.68 9.77
CA ASN A 168 4.09 -2.85 9.50
C ASN A 168 4.95 -4.12 9.38
N HIS A 169 6.06 -4.06 8.61
CA HIS A 169 7.00 -5.16 8.49
C HIS A 169 7.62 -5.56 9.84
N VAL A 170 8.04 -4.58 10.66
CA VAL A 170 8.63 -4.82 11.98
C VAL A 170 7.64 -5.52 12.91
N ILE A 171 6.38 -5.07 12.97
CA ILE A 171 5.36 -5.69 13.82
C ILE A 171 5.06 -7.12 13.36
N TRP A 172 4.94 -7.39 12.06
CA TRP A 172 4.74 -8.76 11.56
C TRP A 172 5.92 -9.67 11.83
N LYS A 173 7.15 -9.17 11.64
CA LYS A 173 8.37 -9.91 11.98
C LYS A 173 8.39 -10.25 13.47
N TYR A 174 7.99 -9.30 14.32
CA TYR A 174 7.90 -9.50 15.76
C TYR A 174 6.84 -10.55 16.15
N LYS A 175 5.61 -10.45 15.62
CA LYS A 175 4.58 -11.47 15.84
C LYS A 175 5.07 -12.86 15.44
N LYS A 176 5.70 -12.97 14.27
CA LYS A 176 6.24 -14.25 13.78
C LYS A 176 7.34 -14.81 14.70
N SER A 177 8.25 -13.98 15.21
CA SER A 177 9.30 -14.45 16.13
C SER A 177 8.75 -14.92 17.48
N ARG A 178 7.58 -14.44 17.88
CA ARG A 178 6.86 -14.84 19.10
C ARG A 178 5.83 -15.96 18.87
N GLY A 179 5.72 -16.49 17.65
CA GLY A 179 4.74 -17.51 17.30
C GLY A 179 3.28 -17.02 17.29
N ILE A 180 3.06 -15.70 17.29
CA ILE A 180 1.74 -15.07 17.23
C ILE A 180 1.30 -15.02 15.76
N LYS A 181 0.07 -15.46 15.46
CA LYS A 181 -0.45 -15.32 14.09
C LYS A 181 -0.64 -13.85 13.74
N LEU A 182 -0.48 -13.48 12.47
CA LEU A 182 -0.59 -12.07 12.06
C LEU A 182 -1.97 -11.46 12.39
N SER A 183 -3.02 -12.30 12.34
CA SER A 183 -4.41 -11.94 12.68
C SER A 183 -4.72 -11.98 14.18
N GLU A 184 -3.84 -12.49 15.04
CA GLU A 184 -4.05 -12.51 16.49
C GLU A 184 -3.66 -11.15 17.11
N PRO A 185 -4.34 -10.69 18.18
CA PRO A 185 -3.99 -9.44 18.87
C PRO A 185 -2.55 -9.40 19.37
N LEU A 186 -1.93 -8.21 19.33
CA LEU A 186 -0.67 -7.95 20.04
C LEU A 186 -1.01 -7.33 21.40
N ARG A 187 -0.87 -8.14 22.45
CA ARG A 187 -1.17 -7.75 23.84
C ARG A 187 -0.05 -6.99 24.54
N GLU A 188 1.17 -7.13 24.04
CA GLU A 188 2.32 -6.41 24.57
C GLU A 188 2.22 -4.91 24.26
N VAL A 189 2.84 -4.07 25.08
CA VAL A 189 2.85 -2.62 24.84
C VAL A 189 3.79 -2.33 23.67
N LEU A 190 3.27 -1.73 22.60
CA LEU A 190 4.05 -1.21 21.50
C LEU A 190 4.33 0.28 21.74
N TYR A 191 5.60 0.66 21.73
CA TYR A 191 6.02 2.06 21.77
C TYR A 191 6.46 2.49 20.38
N LEU A 192 5.84 3.55 19.87
CA LEU A 192 6.17 4.13 18.58
C LEU A 192 6.64 5.57 18.76
N ASP A 193 7.61 5.97 17.94
CA ASP A 193 7.97 7.38 17.78
C ASP A 193 6.73 8.20 17.37
N ALA A 194 6.61 9.43 17.87
CA ALA A 194 5.49 10.33 17.59
C ALA A 194 5.23 10.57 16.10
N LYS A 195 6.23 10.38 15.22
CA LYS A 195 6.05 10.46 13.76
C LYS A 195 5.04 9.45 13.20
N PHE A 196 4.75 8.36 13.92
CA PHE A 196 3.74 7.36 13.52
C PHE A 196 2.30 7.71 13.92
N LYS A 197 2.09 8.78 14.72
CA LYS A 197 0.74 9.24 15.13
C LYS A 197 -0.25 9.40 13.96
N PRO A 198 0.14 9.92 12.77
CA PRO A 198 -0.80 10.10 11.65
C PRO A 198 -1.43 8.82 11.11
N ILE A 199 -0.85 7.65 11.40
CA ILE A 199 -1.32 6.33 10.93
C ILE A 199 -1.65 5.37 12.08
N ALA A 200 -1.81 5.91 13.30
CA ALA A 200 -2.00 5.13 14.51
C ALA A 200 -3.21 4.19 14.41
N ASP A 201 -4.34 4.70 13.92
CA ASP A 201 -5.58 3.94 13.81
C ASP A 201 -5.45 2.74 12.87
N GLU A 202 -4.81 2.95 11.72
CA GLU A 202 -4.58 1.90 10.74
C GLU A 202 -3.65 0.81 11.30
N LEU A 203 -2.63 1.18 12.08
CA LEU A 203 -1.75 0.22 12.75
C LEU A 203 -2.47 -0.56 13.85
N VAL A 204 -3.29 0.12 14.66
CA VAL A 204 -4.13 -0.52 15.69
C VAL A 204 -5.07 -1.52 15.05
N ASP A 205 -5.74 -1.15 13.96
CA ASP A 205 -6.73 -2.00 13.30
C ASP A 205 -6.08 -3.21 12.61
N LEU A 206 -4.99 -3.00 11.86
CA LEU A 206 -4.29 -4.07 11.14
C LEU A 206 -3.66 -5.07 12.11
N HIS A 207 -2.94 -4.56 13.11
CA HIS A 207 -2.18 -5.41 14.03
C HIS A 207 -2.95 -5.80 15.29
N ARG A 208 -4.18 -5.31 15.46
CA ARG A 208 -5.00 -5.55 16.66
C ARG A 208 -4.20 -5.23 17.92
N LEU A 209 -3.61 -4.04 17.95
CA LEU A 209 -2.78 -3.57 19.05
C LEU A 209 -3.68 -3.27 20.25
N GLU A 210 -3.46 -3.94 21.38
CA GLU A 210 -4.22 -3.66 22.61
C GLU A 210 -3.63 -2.46 23.37
N HIS A 211 -2.31 -2.25 23.25
CA HIS A 211 -1.59 -1.20 23.96
C HIS A 211 -0.58 -0.50 23.04
N LEU A 212 -0.92 0.71 22.60
CA LEU A 212 -0.05 1.57 21.78
C LEU A 212 0.27 2.85 22.55
N VAL A 213 1.56 3.18 22.68
CA VAL A 213 2.05 4.38 23.36
C VAL A 213 3.02 5.13 22.45
N PHE A 214 2.87 6.45 22.35
CA PHE A 214 3.80 7.29 21.60
C PHE A 214 4.83 7.96 22.51
N TYR A 215 6.04 8.16 22.01
CA TYR A 215 7.09 8.94 22.67
C TYR A 215 7.76 9.92 21.69
N ASP A 216 8.31 11.04 22.21
CA ASP A 216 8.84 12.12 21.36
C ASP A 216 10.38 12.13 21.22
N LYS A 217 11.13 11.82 22.28
CA LYS A 217 12.61 11.91 22.27
C LYS A 217 13.28 10.58 22.56
N GLU A 218 13.03 10.04 23.74
CA GLU A 218 13.63 8.77 24.17
C GLU A 218 12.53 7.73 24.44
N PRO A 219 12.76 6.47 24.05
CA PRO A 219 11.85 5.39 24.39
C PRO A 219 11.84 5.17 25.92
N PRO A 220 10.78 4.57 26.49
CA PRO A 220 10.74 4.24 27.90
C PRO A 220 11.93 3.36 28.33
N PRO A 221 12.50 3.54 29.53
CA PRO A 221 13.71 2.82 29.97
C PRO A 221 13.56 1.29 29.96
N GLU A 222 12.35 0.78 30.16
CA GLU A 222 12.05 -0.65 30.15
C GLU A 222 11.82 -1.25 28.75
N ALA A 223 11.84 -0.41 27.70
CA ALA A 223 11.43 -0.81 26.37
C ALA A 223 12.54 -1.58 25.63
N VAL A 224 12.18 -2.69 25.00
CA VAL A 224 13.06 -3.50 24.17
C VAL A 224 12.96 -3.03 22.72
N LYS A 225 14.08 -2.67 22.11
CA LYS A 225 14.14 -2.19 20.73
C LYS A 225 13.80 -3.30 19.74
N LEU A 226 12.81 -3.05 18.88
CA LEU A 226 12.52 -3.89 17.72
C LEU A 226 13.19 -3.34 16.46
N ASP A 227 13.12 -2.02 16.29
CA ASP A 227 13.77 -1.25 15.22
C ASP A 227 13.93 0.21 15.67
N GLU A 228 14.56 1.07 14.87
CA GLU A 228 14.61 2.51 15.14
C GLU A 228 13.20 3.11 15.21
N GLY A 229 12.87 3.81 16.29
CA GLY A 229 11.53 4.38 16.46
C GLY A 229 10.44 3.39 16.89
N ILE A 230 10.78 2.10 17.09
CA ILE A 230 9.81 1.02 17.32
C ILE A 230 10.31 0.09 18.43
N TYR A 231 9.60 0.06 19.55
CA TYR A 231 9.98 -0.69 20.75
C TYR A 231 8.78 -1.47 21.31
N THR A 232 9.04 -2.48 22.13
CA THR A 232 8.00 -3.24 22.84
C THR A 232 8.35 -3.40 24.32
N LYS A 233 7.35 -3.60 25.18
CA LYS A 233 7.54 -4.16 26.52
C LYS A 233 6.98 -5.58 26.53
N PRO A 234 7.83 -6.62 26.47
CA PRO A 234 7.39 -7.99 26.56
C PRO A 234 6.60 -8.22 27.85
N SER A 235 5.49 -8.94 27.77
CA SER A 235 4.83 -9.44 28.97
C SER A 235 5.80 -10.39 29.68
N THR A 236 6.10 -10.11 30.95
CA THR A 236 6.81 -11.03 31.86
C THR A 236 6.12 -12.38 31.94
#